data_AF-A0A832QA91-F1
#
_entry.id   AF-A0A832QA91-F1
#
_cell.length_a   1.000
_cell.length_b   1.000
_cell.length_c   1.000
_cell.angle_alpha   90.00
_cell.angle_beta   90.00
_cell.angle_gamma   90.00
#
_symmetry.space_group_name_H-M   'P 1'
#
loop_
_entity.id
_entity.type
_entity.pdbx_description
1 polymer ?
#
loop_
_entity_poly.entity_id
_entity_poly.type
_entity_poly.pdbx_seq_one_letter_code
_entity_poly.pdbx_strand_id
1 'polypeptide(L)'
;ISDNVFVATVYIGPITEQFNAGAFDRHHYEALAVAVNTGTNLPSVATPNGQAAFLFLLTSALAPLIRLSYGRMVMLALPYTIVLTVVGFLCVLLFGG
;
A
#
# COMPACT_ATOMS: atom_id res chain seq x y z
N ILE A 1 -1.98 12.01 -6.41
CA ILE A 1 -1.22 10.74 -6.45
C ILE A 1 -1.70 9.95 -5.24
N SER A 2 -2.07 8.69 -5.41
CA SER A 2 -2.50 7.83 -4.29
C SER A 2 -1.31 7.41 -3.44
N ASP A 3 -1.57 7.11 -2.17
CA ASP A 3 -0.48 6.83 -1.23
C ASP A 3 0.31 5.58 -1.64
N ASN A 4 -0.34 4.55 -2.20
CA ASN A 4 0.37 3.33 -2.64
C ASN A 4 1.44 3.59 -3.71
N VAL A 5 1.13 4.43 -4.70
CA VAL A 5 2.05 4.80 -5.78
C VAL A 5 3.17 5.66 -5.23
N PHE A 6 2.86 6.59 -4.33
CA PHE A 6 3.85 7.46 -3.69
C PHE A 6 4.84 6.66 -2.82
N VAL A 7 4.34 5.77 -1.97
CA VAL A 7 5.18 4.94 -1.10
C VAL A 7 6.05 4.00 -1.95
N ALA A 8 5.50 3.38 -2.99
CA ALA A 8 6.26 2.50 -3.86
C ALA A 8 7.45 3.20 -4.53
N THR A 9 7.27 4.41 -5.06
CA THR A 9 8.37 5.18 -5.66
C THR A 9 9.43 5.59 -4.65
N VAL A 10 9.04 5.95 -3.42
CA VAL A 10 9.99 6.29 -2.34
C VAL A 10 10.88 5.11 -1.96
N TYR A 11 10.36 3.86 -1.98
CA TYR A 11 11.15 2.67 -1.67
C TYR A 11 11.99 2.15 -2.85
N ILE A 12 11.43 2.16 -4.08
CA ILE A 12 12.11 1.63 -5.28
C ILE A 12 13.39 2.42 -5.60
N GLY A 13 13.40 3.75 -5.41
CA GLY A 13 14.55 4.59 -5.76
C GLY A 13 15.85 4.15 -5.07
N PRO A 14 15.91 4.11 -3.73
CA PRO A 14 17.09 3.64 -2.99
C PRO A 14 17.47 2.19 -3.29
N ILE A 15 16.49 1.29 -3.47
CA ILE A 15 16.74 -0.12 -3.85
C ILE A 15 17.45 -0.18 -5.21
N THR A 16 17.02 0.65 -6.16
CA THR A 16 17.62 0.74 -7.50
C THR A 16 19.04 1.29 -7.44
N GLU A 17 19.30 2.30 -6.61
CA GLU A 17 20.64 2.85 -6.40
C GLU A 17 21.60 1.79 -5.83
N GLN A 18 21.16 1.04 -4.81
CA GLN A 18 21.97 -0.05 -4.23
C GLN A 18 22.21 -1.20 -5.21
N PHE A 19 21.21 -1.55 -6.01
CA PHE A 19 21.38 -2.52 -7.10
C PHE A 19 22.45 -2.07 -8.10
N ASN A 20 22.40 -0.81 -8.54
CA ASN A 20 23.38 -0.24 -9.46
C ASN A 20 24.78 -0.14 -8.84
N ALA A 21 24.87 0.02 -7.52
CA ALA A 21 26.12 -0.04 -6.77
C ALA A 21 26.67 -1.48 -6.57
N GLY A 22 25.95 -2.50 -7.06
CA GLY A 22 26.37 -3.90 -6.99
C GLY A 22 26.12 -4.58 -5.64
N ALA A 23 25.22 -4.04 -4.81
CA ALA A 23 24.94 -4.60 -3.48
C ALA A 23 24.29 -5.99 -3.51
N PHE A 24 23.54 -6.30 -4.57
CA PHE A 24 22.85 -7.58 -4.76
C PHE A 24 22.56 -7.84 -6.24
N ASP A 25 22.18 -9.07 -6.56
CA ASP A 25 21.92 -9.50 -7.94
C ASP A 25 20.54 -9.08 -8.45
N ARG A 26 20.31 -9.30 -9.75
CA ARG A 26 19.06 -8.94 -10.42
C ARG A 26 17.86 -9.66 -9.83
N HIS A 27 18.04 -10.92 -9.42
CA HIS A 27 16.96 -11.72 -8.84
C HIS A 27 16.49 -11.11 -7.50
N HIS A 28 17.43 -10.68 -6.65
CA HIS A 28 17.11 -10.01 -5.40
C HIS A 28 16.43 -8.65 -5.63
N TYR A 29 16.88 -7.89 -6.62
CA TYR A 29 16.23 -6.64 -7.02
C TYR A 29 14.76 -6.84 -7.42
N GLU A 30 14.47 -7.86 -8.24
CA GLU A 30 13.11 -8.16 -8.68
C GLU A 30 12.23 -8.64 -7.53
N ALA A 31 12.77 -9.48 -6.63
CA ALA A 31 12.06 -9.91 -5.43
C ALA A 31 11.69 -8.71 -4.53
N LEU A 32 12.62 -7.78 -4.31
CA LEU A 32 12.35 -6.55 -3.56
C LEU A 32 11.33 -5.66 -4.27
N ALA A 33 11.42 -5.50 -5.59
CA ALA A 33 10.47 -4.70 -6.35
C ALA A 33 9.05 -5.27 -6.26
N VAL A 34 8.89 -6.60 -6.36
CA VAL A 34 7.62 -7.29 -6.15
C VAL A 34 7.14 -7.10 -4.72
N ALA A 35 8.00 -7.32 -3.72
CA ALA A 35 7.65 -7.16 -2.31
C ALA A 35 7.17 -5.74 -2.00
N VAL A 36 7.81 -4.71 -2.56
CA VAL A 36 7.39 -3.31 -2.42
C VAL A 36 6.03 -3.09 -3.09
N ASN A 37 5.87 -3.50 -4.34
CA ASN A 37 4.64 -3.22 -5.10
C ASN A 37 3.43 -3.97 -4.52
N THR A 38 3.61 -5.24 -4.14
CA THR A 38 2.58 -6.02 -3.44
C THR A 38 2.35 -5.46 -2.04
N GLY A 39 3.42 -5.14 -1.32
CA GLY A 39 3.38 -4.65 0.05
C GLY A 39 2.64 -3.33 0.20
N THR A 40 2.83 -2.36 -0.70
CA THR A 40 2.14 -1.06 -0.64
C THR A 40 0.64 -1.14 -0.96
N ASN A 41 0.21 -2.18 -1.68
CA ASN A 41 -1.21 -2.39 -1.96
C ASN A 41 -2.02 -2.84 -0.72
N LEU A 42 -1.41 -3.51 0.26
CA LEU A 42 -2.13 -3.97 1.47
C LEU A 42 -2.54 -2.80 2.40
N PRO A 43 -1.64 -1.94 2.90
CA PRO A 43 -2.04 -0.80 3.75
C PRO A 43 -2.94 0.18 3.02
N SER A 44 -2.83 0.28 1.70
CA SER A 44 -3.57 1.24 0.90
C SER A 44 -5.08 0.99 0.82
N VAL A 45 -5.53 -0.25 1.08
CA VAL A 45 -6.97 -0.53 1.19
C VAL A 45 -7.51 -0.19 2.58
N ALA A 46 -6.62 0.02 3.56
CA ALA A 46 -6.96 0.41 4.92
C ALA A 46 -7.16 1.93 5.07
N THR A 47 -6.98 2.72 4.01
CA THR A 47 -7.22 4.16 4.02
C THR A 47 -8.00 4.64 2.78
N PRO A 48 -8.81 5.71 2.87
CA PRO A 48 -9.57 6.22 1.72
C PRO A 48 -8.72 6.76 0.57
N ASN A 49 -7.52 7.28 0.89
CA ASN A 49 -6.60 7.87 -0.10
C ASN A 49 -5.56 6.87 -0.60
N GLY A 50 -5.50 5.68 0.01
CA GLY A 50 -4.43 4.73 -0.25
C GLY A 50 -4.45 4.23 -1.68
N GLN A 51 -5.65 4.02 -2.25
CA GLN A 51 -5.84 3.57 -3.63
C GLN A 51 -6.38 4.67 -4.54
N ALA A 52 -5.81 4.79 -5.74
CA ALA A 52 -6.26 5.76 -6.74
C ALA A 52 -7.74 5.55 -7.13
N ALA A 53 -8.25 4.32 -7.10
CA ALA A 53 -9.65 4.02 -7.36
C ALA A 53 -10.60 4.62 -6.31
N PHE A 54 -10.22 4.58 -5.02
CA PHE A 54 -10.99 5.20 -3.94
C PHE A 54 -10.92 6.72 -4.00
N LEU A 55 -9.73 7.26 -4.30
CA LEU A 55 -9.55 8.70 -4.53
C LEU A 55 -10.38 9.19 -5.72
N PHE A 56 -10.40 8.42 -6.81
CA PHE A 56 -11.25 8.71 -7.97
C PHE A 56 -12.73 8.72 -7.59
N LEU A 57 -13.20 7.69 -6.88
CA LEU A 57 -14.58 7.62 -6.38
C LEU A 57 -14.94 8.84 -5.53
N LEU A 58 -14.06 9.27 -4.62
CA LEU A 58 -14.25 10.47 -3.78
C LEU A 58 -14.37 11.76 -4.59
N THR A 59 -13.60 11.90 -5.65
CA THR A 59 -13.62 13.09 -6.51
C THR A 59 -14.72 13.06 -7.58
N SER A 60 -15.35 11.90 -7.79
CA SER A 60 -16.35 11.72 -8.83
C SER A 60 -17.72 12.28 -8.42
N ALA A 61 -18.55 12.62 -9.41
CA ALA A 61 -19.95 13.00 -9.18
C ALA A 61 -20.79 11.90 -8.52
N LEU A 62 -20.30 10.65 -8.51
CA LEU A 62 -20.95 9.53 -7.82
C LEU A 62 -20.86 9.65 -6.29
N ALA A 63 -19.79 10.23 -5.73
CA ALA A 63 -19.60 10.32 -4.27
C ALA A 63 -20.82 10.92 -3.52
N PRO A 64 -21.38 12.07 -3.94
CA PRO A 64 -22.58 12.63 -3.29
C PRO A 64 -23.83 11.78 -3.51
N LEU A 65 -23.98 11.12 -4.67
CA LEU A 65 -25.13 10.25 -4.98
C LEU A 65 -25.21 9.04 -4.03
N ILE A 66 -24.06 8.43 -3.69
CA ILE A 66 -24.00 7.30 -2.74
C ILE A 66 -23.73 7.72 -1.30
N ARG A 67 -23.74 9.03 -1.02
CA ARG A 67 -23.47 9.64 0.30
C ARG A 67 -22.15 9.11 0.89
N LEU A 68 -21.11 9.02 0.07
CA LEU A 68 -19.80 8.52 0.46
C LEU A 68 -18.92 9.69 0.90
N SER A 69 -18.99 10.04 2.18
CA SER A 69 -18.11 11.04 2.78
C SER A 69 -16.74 10.42 3.13
N TYR A 70 -15.70 11.25 3.24
CA TYR A 70 -14.37 10.81 3.67
C TYR A 70 -14.42 10.05 5.00
N GLY A 71 -15.11 10.60 6.01
CA GLY A 71 -15.27 9.94 7.31
C GLY A 71 -15.98 8.59 7.22
N ARG A 72 -16.95 8.44 6.31
CA ARG A 72 -17.61 7.14 6.07
C ARG A 72 -16.63 6.13 5.46
N MET A 73 -15.77 6.56 4.52
CA MET A 73 -14.73 5.68 3.98
C MET A 73 -13.72 5.25 5.03
N VAL A 74 -13.34 6.15 5.95
CA VAL A 74 -12.48 5.77 7.09
C VAL A 74 -13.15 4.68 7.93
N MET A 75 -14.44 4.83 8.26
CA MET A 75 -15.18 3.81 9.02
C MET A 75 -15.27 2.47 8.28
N LEU A 76 -15.41 2.49 6.95
CA LEU A 76 -15.39 1.28 6.13
C LEU A 76 -13.99 0.63 6.06
N ALA A 77 -12.92 1.42 6.17
CA ALA A 77 -11.55 0.96 6.08
C ALA A 77 -10.96 0.49 7.44
N LEU A 78 -11.54 0.92 8.56
CA LEU A 78 -11.16 0.52 9.91
C LEU A 78 -11.09 -1.01 10.13
N PRO A 79 -12.09 -1.83 9.75
CA PRO A 79 -12.00 -3.28 9.92
C PRO A 79 -10.82 -3.89 9.15
N TYR A 80 -10.52 -3.39 7.94
CA TYR A 80 -9.35 -3.81 7.18
C TYR A 80 -8.05 -3.43 7.88
N THR A 81 -7.98 -2.22 8.46
CA THR A 81 -6.83 -1.79 9.26
C THR A 81 -6.54 -2.79 10.37
N ILE A 82 -7.55 -3.15 11.17
CA ILE A 82 -7.39 -4.07 12.30
C ILE A 82 -6.92 -5.44 11.81
N VAL A 83 -7.58 -6.01 10.80
CA VAL A 83 -7.25 -7.34 10.28
C VAL A 83 -5.84 -7.35 9.69
N LEU A 84 -5.48 -6.37 8.87
CA LEU A 84 -4.17 -6.32 8.23
C LEU A 84 -3.04 -6.09 9.24
N THR A 85 -3.26 -5.26 10.27
CA THR A 85 -2.27 -5.06 11.34
C THR A 85 -2.08 -6.34 12.15
N VAL A 86 -3.16 -7.02 12.54
CA VAL A 86 -3.06 -8.26 13.33
C VAL A 86 -2.43 -9.38 12.51
N VAL A 87 -2.88 -9.61 11.27
CA VAL A 87 -2.34 -10.66 10.41
C VAL A 87 -0.88 -10.37 10.07
N GLY A 88 -0.54 -9.13 9.72
CA GLY A 88 0.84 -8.73 9.45
C GLY A 88 1.75 -8.96 10.66
N PHE A 89 1.29 -8.58 11.86
CA PHE A 89 2.01 -8.81 13.10
C PHE A 89 2.21 -10.30 13.40
N LEU A 90 1.16 -11.12 13.23
CA LEU A 90 1.26 -12.58 13.40
C LEU A 90 2.20 -13.21 12.39
N CYS A 91 2.19 -12.78 11.13
CA CYS A 91 3.10 -13.28 10.12
C CYS A 91 4.56 -13.01 10.49
N VAL A 92 4.88 -11.81 10.99
CA VAL A 92 6.23 -11.48 11.46
C VAL A 92 6.61 -12.35 12.67
N LEU A 93 5.71 -12.53 13.63
CA LEU A 93 5.97 -13.36 14.81
C LEU A 93 6.16 -14.85 14.49
N LEU A 94 5.42 -15.38 13.51
CA LEU A 94 5.42 -16.82 13.19
C LEU A 94 6.47 -17.20 12.13
N PHE A 95 6.81 -16.29 11.21
CA PHE A 95 7.65 -16.57 10.04
C PHE A 95 8.87 -15.66 9.89
N GLY A 96 9.07 -14.66 10.76
CA GLY A 96 10.17 -13.71 10.67
C GLY A 96 11.52 -14.21 11.24
N GLY A 97 11.69 -15.52 11.40
CA GLY A 97 12.90 -16.18 11.92
C GLY A 97 13.86 -16.60 10.82
#